data_AF-A0A1C6NT74-F1
#
_entry.id   AF-A0A1C6NT74-F1
#
_cell.length_a   1.000
_cell.length_b   1.000
_cell.length_c   1.000
_cell.angle_alpha   90.00
_cell.angle_beta   90.00
_cell.angle_gamma   90.00
#
_symmetry.space_group_name_H-M   'P 1'
#
loop_
_entity.id
_entity.type
_entity.pdbx_description
1 polymer ?
#
loop_
_entity_poly.entity_id
_entity_poly.type
_entity_poly.pdbx_seq_one_letter_code
_entity_poly.pdbx_strand_id
1 'polypeptide(L)' 'MYCHSLKMAKAGRKYDIPCEDSPMGFVAIWPYELNLEDSVFQDLLVGLRAWATLSGIKYKLYTSKDDCETNENGL' A
#
# COMPACT_ATOMS: atom_id res chain seq x y z
N MET A 1 5.07 -17.60 4.55
CA MET A 1 4.57 -16.22 4.34
C MET A 1 5.76 -15.30 4.50
N TYR A 2 6.12 -14.55 3.46
CA TYR A 2 7.25 -13.60 3.51
C TYR A 2 6.65 -12.21 3.66
N CYS A 3 6.51 -11.72 4.90
CA CYS A 3 6.22 -10.31 5.12
C CYS A 3 7.49 -9.53 4.83
N HIS A 4 7.44 -8.67 3.82
CA HIS A 4 8.46 -7.65 3.61
C HIS A 4 7.81 -6.29 3.83
N SER A 5 8.61 -5.25 4.00
CA SER A 5 8.08 -3.90 4.11
C SER A 5 8.35 -3.09 2.85
N LEU A 6 7.31 -2.39 2.39
CA LEU A 6 7.45 -1.39 1.34
C LEU A 6 8.05 -0.13 1.96
N LYS A 7 9.23 0.24 1.47
CA LYS A 7 9.92 1.45 1.93
C LYS A 7 9.59 2.61 1.03
N MET A 8 8.88 3.60 1.57
CA MET A 8 8.59 4.84 0.86
C MET A 8 9.34 5.99 1.52
N ALA A 9 9.97 6.85 0.71
CA ALA A 9 10.61 8.07 1.17
C ALA A 9 10.02 9.29 0.46
N LYS A 10 9.54 10.28 1.21
CA LYS A 10 9.03 11.56 0.68
C LYS A 10 9.38 12.69 1.65
N ALA A 11 9.93 13.79 1.13
CA ALA A 11 10.27 15.00 1.92
C ALA A 11 11.07 14.71 3.20
N GLY A 12 12.05 13.80 3.13
CA GLY A 12 12.89 13.41 4.28
C GLY A 12 12.24 12.44 5.27
N ARG A 13 10.95 12.13 5.11
CA ARG A 13 10.25 11.09 5.89
C ARG A 13 10.41 9.74 5.21
N LYS A 14 10.62 8.70 6.00
CA LYS A 14 10.68 7.30 5.55
C LYS A 14 9.57 6.52 6.25
N TYR A 15 8.81 5.76 5.48
CA TYR A 15 7.77 4.88 5.98
C TYR A 15 8.15 3.45 5.67
N ASP A 16 7.96 2.58 6.66
CA ASP A 16 8.14 1.14 6.55
C ASP A 16 6.73 0.54 6.60
N ILE A 17 6.18 0.23 5.43
CA ILE A 17 4.76 -0.03 5.24
C ILE A 17 4.54 -1.54 5.27
N PRO A 18 3.69 -2.07 6.17
CA PRO A 18 3.37 -3.49 6.20
C PRO A 18 2.75 -3.95 4.88
N CYS A 19 3.33 -4.99 4.28
CA CYS A 19 2.77 -5.61 3.09
C CYS A 19 3.12 -7.10 2.99
N GLU A 20 2.38 -7.79 2.12
CA GLU A 20 2.55 -9.20 1.86
C GLU A 20 2.34 -9.52 0.38
N ASP A 21 3.23 -10.35 -0.18
CA ASP A 21 3.00 -10.99 -1.48
C ASP A 21 1.99 -12.13 -1.32
N SER A 22 0.79 -11.94 -1.88
CA SER A 22 -0.25 -12.95 -1.89
C SER A 22 0.08 -14.06 -2.90
N PRO A 23 -0.16 -15.34 -2.55
CA PRO A 23 -0.11 -16.45 -3.50
C PRO A 23 -1.04 -16.28 -4.71
N MET A 24 -2.04 -15.39 -4.62
CA MET A 24 -2.95 -15.05 -5.71
C MET A 24 -2.40 -14.02 -6.70
N GLY A 25 -1.13 -13.61 -6.55
CA GLY A 25 -0.44 -12.74 -7.52
C GLY A 25 -0.73 -11.25 -7.36
N PHE A 26 -1.00 -10.80 -6.13
CA PHE A 26 -1.13 -9.38 -5.76
C PHE A 26 -0.36 -9.07 -4.49
N VAL A 27 -0.07 -7.79 -4.24
CA VAL A 27 0.52 -7.32 -2.98
C VAL A 27 -0.57 -6.75 -2.08
N ALA A 28 -0.75 -7.33 -0.89
CA ALA A 28 -1.59 -6.75 0.16
C ALA A 28 -0.79 -5.70 0.92
N ILE A 29 -1.35 -4.52 1.17
CA ILE A 29 -0.64 -3.38 1.77
C ILE A 29 -1.52 -2.77 2.86
N TRP A 30 -1.00 -2.65 4.09
CA TRP A 30 -1.74 -2.16 5.27
C TRP A 30 -1.19 -0.85 5.82
N PRO A 31 -1.31 0.27 5.09
CA PRO A 31 -0.81 1.57 5.55
C PRO A 31 -1.52 2.08 6.81
N TYR A 32 -2.75 1.63 7.08
CA TYR A 32 -3.51 2.11 8.24
C TYR A 32 -2.86 1.74 9.58
N GLU A 33 -2.02 0.69 9.62
CA GLU A 33 -1.31 0.28 10.83
C GLU A 33 -0.27 1.31 11.29
N LEU A 34 0.12 2.23 10.40
CA LEU A 34 1.09 3.28 10.72
C LEU A 34 0.52 4.40 11.60
N ASN A 35 -0.80 4.45 11.81
CA ASN A 35 -1.49 5.47 12.64
C ASN A 35 -1.03 6.91 12.32
N LEU A 36 -0.92 7.23 11.03
CA LEU A 36 -0.47 8.55 10.56
C LEU A 36 -1.58 9.58 10.64
N GLU A 37 -1.21 10.86 10.74
CA GLU A 37 -2.18 11.97 10.55
C GLU A 37 -2.83 11.90 9.17
N ASP A 38 -4.12 12.23 9.07
CA ASP A 38 -4.93 12.10 7.86
C ASP A 38 -4.27 12.66 6.60
N SER A 39 -3.67 13.86 6.70
CA SER A 39 -3.01 14.50 5.55
C SER A 39 -1.82 13.69 5.04
N VAL A 40 -1.02 13.14 5.97
CA VAL A 40 0.15 12.30 5.66
C VAL A 40 -0.30 10.94 5.14
N PHE A 41 -1.37 10.40 5.71
CA PHE A 41 -1.97 9.14 5.28
C PHE A 41 -2.49 9.22 3.84
N GLN A 42 -3.25 10.26 3.50
CA GLN A 42 -3.73 10.47 2.13
C GLN A 42 -2.57 10.62 1.13
N ASP A 43 -1.53 11.35 1.51
CA ASP A 43 -0.31 11.50 0.71
C ASP A 43 0.41 10.16 0.48
N LEU A 44 0.43 9.29 1.50
CA LEU A 44 0.99 7.94 1.42
C LEU A 44 0.18 7.07 0.44
N LEU A 45 -1.15 7.10 0.55
CA LEU A 45 -2.03 6.35 -0.36
C LEU A 45 -1.82 6.76 -1.82
N VAL A 46 -1.71 8.07 -2.10
CA VAL A 46 -1.40 8.56 -3.45
C VAL A 46 -0.06 8.02 -3.95
N GLY A 47 0.96 8.01 -3.10
CA GLY A 47 2.28 7.45 -3.43
C GLY A 47 2.23 5.95 -3.73
N LEU A 48 1.50 5.18 -2.94
CA LEU A 48 1.34 3.74 -3.12
C LEU A 48 0.59 3.39 -4.41
N ARG A 49 -0.50 4.13 -4.72
CA ARG A 49 -1.23 3.99 -5.98
C ARG A 49 -0.35 4.28 -7.20
N ALA A 50 0.44 5.36 -7.13
CA ALA A 50 1.36 5.72 -8.19
C ALA A 50 2.46 4.67 -8.37
N TRP A 51 3.05 4.19 -7.28
CA TRP A 51 4.04 3.12 -7.30
C TRP A 51 3.48 1.85 -7.95
N ALA A 52 2.29 1.41 -7.56
CA ALA A 52 1.70 0.20 -8.09
C ALA A 52 1.36 0.32 -9.58
N THR A 53 0.88 1.49 -10.00
CA THR A 53 0.61 1.81 -11.41
C THR A 53 1.89 1.76 -12.24
N LEU A 54 2.96 2.39 -11.77
CA LEU A 54 4.26 2.41 -12.46
C LEU A 54 4.93 1.03 -12.51
N SER A 55 4.71 0.21 -11.47
CA SER A 55 5.30 -1.13 -11.37
C SER A 55 4.49 -2.21 -12.10
N GLY A 56 3.26 -1.89 -12.55
CA GLY A 56 2.34 -2.86 -13.16
C GLY A 56 1.90 -3.97 -12.20
N ILE A 57 1.98 -3.73 -10.89
CA ILE A 57 1.69 -4.73 -9.85
C ILE A 57 0.21 -4.67 -9.47
N LYS A 58 -0.42 -5.83 -9.34
CA LYS A 58 -1.76 -5.95 -8.73
C LYS A 58 -1.67 -5.74 -7.23
N TYR A 59 -2.56 -4.95 -6.65
CA TYR A 59 -2.55 -4.68 -5.21
C TYR A 59 -3.93 -4.76 -4.55
N LYS A 60 -3.92 -4.97 -3.24
CA LYS A 60 -5.00 -4.63 -2.31
C LYS A 60 -4.47 -3.65 -1.28
N LEU A 61 -4.93 -2.41 -1.32
CA LEU A 61 -4.49 -1.33 -0.45
C LEU A 61 -5.57 -1.10 0.60
N TYR A 62 -5.29 -1.49 1.84
CA TYR A 62 -6.24 -1.40 2.93
C TYR A 62 -6.20 0.02 3.52
N THR A 63 -7.27 0.79 3.31
CA THR A 63 -7.40 2.14 3.89
C THR A 63 -7.87 2.07 5.33
N SER A 64 -8.50 0.95 5.72
CA SER A 64 -8.85 0.59 7.09
C SER A 64 -8.84 -0.95 7.25
N LYS A 65 -9.25 -1.46 8.41
CA LYS A 65 -9.38 -2.92 8.64
C LYS A 65 -10.41 -3.59 7.73
N ASP A 66 -11.46 -2.86 7.39
CA ASP A 66 -12.64 -3.38 6.69
C ASP A 66 -12.75 -2.85 5.25
N ASP A 67 -11.93 -1.87 4.88
CA ASP A 67 -11.97 -1.21 3.57
C ASP A 67 -10.64 -1.37 2.84
N CYS A 68 -10.72 -1.85 1.60
CA CYS A 68 -9.59 -1.92 0.71
C CYS A 68 -9.97 -1.54 -0.71
N GLU A 69 -9.04 -0.88 -1.39
CA GLU A 69 -9.11 -0.61 -2.82
C GLU A 69 -8.16 -1.54 -3.57
N THR A 70 -8.49 -1.86 -4.82
CA THR A 70 -7.70 -2.74 -5.68
C THR A 70 -7.60 -2.14 -7.07
N ASN A 71 -6.46 -2.29 -7.74
CA ASN A 71 -6.35 -2.00 -9.18
C ASN A 71 -6.67 -3.21 -10.06
N GLU A 72 -7.20 -4.28 -9.47
CA GLU A 72 -7.76 -5.38 -10.22
C GLU A 72 -9.13 -4.92 -10.74
N ASN A 73 -9.16 -4.41 -11.97
CA ASN A 73 -10.43 -4.29 -12.68
C ASN A 73 -11.07 -5.68 -12.65
N GLY A 74 -12.25 -5.79 -12.03
CA GLY A 74 -13.03 -7.03 -12.11
C GLY A 74 -13.25 -7.35 -13.58
N LEU A 75 -12.63 -8.45 -14.02
CA LEU A 75 -12.83 -9.22 -15.26
C LEU A 75 -13.31 -8.45 -16.50
#